data_AF-A0A1S9GKE5-F1
#
_entry.id   AF-A0A1S9GKE5-F1
#
_cell.length_a   1.000
_cell.length_b   1.000
_cell.length_c   1.000
_cell.angle_alpha   90.00
_cell.angle_beta   90.00
_cell.angle_gamma   90.00
#
_symmetry.space_group_name_H-M   'P 1'
#
loop_
_entity.id
_entity.type
_entity.pdbx_description
1 polymer ?
#
loop_
_entity_poly.entity_id
_entity_poly.type
_entity_poly.pdbx_seq_one_letter_code
_entity_poly.pdbx_strand_id
1 'polypeptide(L)'
;MASIEMIVAARARLRGHARRTPLLSSPFLNEIAGRRLFVKAECLQHSGSFKFRGGWSAVSGLDAAVRSKGVIAFSSGNHAQGVALAAKLHNIPSVIIMPSDAPKLKIANTRAFGAEVVLYDRVNEDRDEIGARLSAERGLTLIKPFDEPLVIAGQGTTGLEISEQAEEEGVTSAEVLVPCGGGGLTSGIALALEASAPGFRVRPCEPKDFDDTTRSLASGKIERNTSVSGSICDAIVTPQPGNITFPILKRLAGAGIVVTDEEALHAMALAFTRLKIVVEPGGAVALAAALFHGDALESDTIVAVTSGGNVDADIFAMALERFG
;
A
#
# COMPACT_ATOMS: atom_id res chain seq x y z
N MET A 1 11.31 -9.32 -13.75
CA MET A 1 10.13 -9.77 -12.97
C MET A 1 10.49 -9.59 -11.50
N ALA A 2 9.56 -9.14 -10.63
CA ALA A 2 9.84 -9.04 -9.20
C ALA A 2 10.11 -10.44 -8.62
N SER A 3 11.06 -10.56 -7.69
CA SER A 3 11.45 -11.84 -7.08
C SER A 3 11.83 -11.69 -5.60
N ILE A 4 11.97 -12.81 -4.89
CA ILE A 4 12.44 -12.84 -3.51
C ILE A 4 13.83 -12.25 -3.35
N GLU A 5 14.76 -12.51 -4.29
CA GLU A 5 16.11 -11.94 -4.25
C GLU A 5 16.08 -10.42 -4.32
N MET A 6 15.18 -9.85 -5.14
CA MET A 6 14.98 -8.41 -5.21
C MET A 6 14.43 -7.86 -3.88
N ILE A 7 13.52 -8.57 -3.22
CA ILE A 7 12.96 -8.19 -1.91
C ILE A 7 14.06 -8.22 -0.83
N VAL A 8 14.89 -9.26 -0.79
CA VAL A 8 16.02 -9.37 0.14
C VAL A 8 17.04 -8.25 -0.11
N ALA A 9 17.35 -7.94 -1.36
CA ALA A 9 18.22 -6.81 -1.72
C ALA A 9 17.60 -5.46 -1.32
N ALA A 10 16.29 -5.28 -1.52
CA ALA A 10 15.56 -4.08 -1.07
C ALA A 10 15.62 -3.94 0.46
N ARG A 11 15.42 -5.03 1.20
CA ARG A 11 15.53 -5.05 2.66
C ARG A 11 16.92 -4.64 3.14
N ALA A 12 17.97 -5.13 2.49
CA ALA A 12 19.34 -4.71 2.80
C ALA A 12 19.54 -3.21 2.61
N ARG A 13 19.00 -2.62 1.53
CA ARG A 13 19.06 -1.17 1.28
C ARG A 13 18.18 -0.36 2.24
N LEU A 14 17.07 -0.92 2.72
CA LEU A 14 16.12 -0.26 3.65
C LEU A 14 16.59 -0.26 5.10
N ARG A 15 17.54 -1.12 5.48
CA ARG A 15 18.00 -1.29 6.85
C ARG A 15 18.56 0.02 7.42
N GLY A 16 17.98 0.49 8.53
CA GLY A 16 18.34 1.76 9.16
C GLY A 16 17.63 2.99 8.59
N HIS A 17 16.81 2.81 7.54
CA HIS A 17 16.09 3.89 6.86
C HIS A 17 14.58 3.73 6.90
N ALA A 18 14.07 2.50 6.82
CA ALA A 18 12.68 2.19 7.09
C ALA A 18 12.48 1.71 8.53
N ARG A 19 11.31 2.00 9.09
CA ARG A 19 10.88 1.46 10.38
C ARG A 19 10.50 -0.01 10.19
N ARG A 20 10.98 -0.89 11.06
CA ARG A 20 10.33 -2.19 11.31
C ARG A 20 9.05 -1.89 12.07
N THR A 21 7.93 -1.80 11.38
CA THR A 21 6.65 -1.41 11.98
C THR A 21 6.14 -2.52 12.91
N PRO A 22 5.42 -2.18 13.99
CA PRO A 22 4.99 -3.19 14.95
C PRO A 22 3.93 -4.13 14.36
N LEU A 23 3.93 -5.36 14.88
CA LEU A 23 2.83 -6.31 14.74
C LEU A 23 2.00 -6.21 16.03
N LEU A 24 0.88 -5.49 15.97
CA LEU A 24 0.04 -5.19 17.13
C LEU A 24 -1.00 -6.29 17.35
N SER A 25 -1.51 -6.42 18.56
CA SER A 25 -2.64 -7.29 18.89
C SER A 25 -3.54 -6.61 19.93
N SER A 26 -4.81 -7.03 20.01
CA SER A 26 -5.76 -6.53 21.00
C SER A 26 -6.78 -7.61 21.34
N PRO A 27 -6.96 -7.97 22.63
CA PRO A 27 -7.99 -8.95 23.03
C PRO A 27 -9.40 -8.57 22.55
N PHE A 28 -9.72 -7.27 22.54
CA PHE A 28 -11.00 -6.76 22.04
C PHE A 28 -11.19 -7.01 20.54
N LEU A 29 -10.13 -6.84 19.75
CA LEU A 29 -10.22 -7.11 18.31
C LEU A 29 -10.28 -8.62 18.04
N ASN A 30 -9.63 -9.44 18.86
CA ASN A 30 -9.76 -10.90 18.78
C ASN A 30 -11.20 -11.36 19.05
N GLU A 31 -11.86 -10.76 20.05
CA GLU A 31 -13.25 -11.05 20.39
C GLU A 31 -14.19 -10.71 19.21
N ILE A 32 -14.03 -9.52 18.61
CA ILE A 32 -14.81 -9.10 17.44
C ILE A 32 -14.56 -10.05 16.25
N ALA A 33 -13.31 -10.36 15.96
CA ALA A 33 -12.94 -11.26 14.86
C ALA A 33 -13.29 -12.74 15.12
N GLY A 34 -13.59 -13.10 16.37
CA GLY A 34 -13.79 -14.47 16.81
C GLY A 34 -12.53 -15.36 16.71
N ARG A 35 -11.34 -14.78 16.57
CA ARG A 35 -10.07 -15.50 16.32
C ARG A 35 -8.84 -14.64 16.67
N ARG A 36 -7.63 -15.22 16.60
CA ARG A 36 -6.39 -14.47 16.89
C ARG A 36 -6.11 -13.50 15.75
N LEU A 37 -6.07 -12.20 16.06
CA LEU A 37 -5.84 -11.14 15.07
C LEU A 37 -4.60 -10.32 15.44
N PHE A 38 -3.70 -10.22 14.46
CA PHE A 38 -2.59 -9.30 14.46
C PHE A 38 -2.79 -8.17 13.46
N VAL A 39 -2.24 -7.00 13.76
CA VAL A 39 -2.29 -5.81 12.89
C VAL A 39 -0.88 -5.33 12.56
N LYS A 40 -0.47 -5.48 11.31
CA LYS A 40 0.81 -4.95 10.80
C LYS A 40 0.65 -3.46 10.48
N ALA A 41 1.19 -2.61 11.36
CA ALA A 41 0.90 -1.17 11.38
C ALA A 41 1.78 -0.34 10.43
N GLU A 42 1.62 -0.54 9.11
CA GLU A 42 2.35 0.24 8.09
C GLU A 42 1.95 1.72 8.03
N CYS A 43 0.81 2.10 8.62
CA CYS A 43 0.44 3.50 8.88
C CYS A 43 1.47 4.25 9.73
N LEU A 44 2.31 3.54 10.51
CA LEU A 44 3.38 4.11 11.33
C LEU A 44 4.72 4.20 10.60
N GLN A 45 4.80 3.82 9.33
CA GLN A 45 6.00 3.99 8.52
C GLN A 45 6.29 5.49 8.25
N HIS A 46 7.51 5.81 7.82
CA HIS A 46 7.82 7.13 7.28
C HIS A 46 6.81 7.55 6.20
N SER A 47 6.52 8.86 6.12
CA SER A 47 5.45 9.43 5.29
C SER A 47 4.03 8.93 5.59
N GLY A 48 3.81 8.16 6.67
CA GLY A 48 2.49 7.70 7.11
C GLY A 48 1.94 6.49 6.35
N SER A 49 2.75 5.78 5.56
CA SER A 49 2.31 4.58 4.85
C SER A 49 3.46 3.68 4.37
N PHE A 50 3.11 2.46 3.95
CA PHE A 50 4.06 1.50 3.36
C PHE A 50 4.82 2.03 2.14
N LYS A 51 4.30 3.04 1.44
CA LYS A 51 4.84 3.51 0.15
C LYS A 51 6.28 4.00 0.23
N PHE A 52 6.73 4.43 1.41
CA PHE A 52 8.14 4.75 1.63
C PHE A 52 9.07 3.58 1.30
N ARG A 53 8.67 2.32 1.57
CA ARG A 53 9.50 1.15 1.31
C ARG A 53 9.81 0.98 -0.18
N GLY A 54 8.77 1.05 -1.03
CA GLY A 54 8.93 0.98 -2.48
C GLY A 54 9.59 2.20 -3.08
N GLY A 55 9.28 3.41 -2.57
CA GLY A 55 9.97 4.63 -2.99
C GLY A 55 11.47 4.54 -2.72
N TRP A 56 11.87 4.14 -1.52
CA TRP A 56 13.26 3.92 -1.15
C TRP A 56 13.90 2.80 -1.97
N SER A 57 13.24 1.65 -2.10
CA SER A 57 13.78 0.52 -2.89
C SER A 57 14.03 0.91 -4.35
N ALA A 58 13.09 1.65 -4.96
CA ALA A 58 13.22 2.11 -6.33
C ALA A 58 14.33 3.14 -6.48
N VAL A 59 14.37 4.19 -5.66
CA VAL A 59 15.42 5.22 -5.71
C VAL A 59 16.80 4.62 -5.43
N SER A 60 16.94 3.84 -4.37
CA SER A 60 18.21 3.23 -3.96
C SER A 60 18.69 2.13 -4.91
N GLY A 61 17.79 1.52 -5.68
CA GLY A 61 18.08 0.50 -6.67
C GLY A 61 18.58 1.03 -8.02
N LEU A 62 18.51 2.35 -8.26
CA LEU A 62 19.09 2.97 -9.45
C LEU A 62 20.61 3.08 -9.36
N ASP A 63 21.27 2.90 -10.50
CA ASP A 63 22.70 3.21 -10.64
C ASP A 63 22.98 4.66 -10.26
N ALA A 64 24.12 4.92 -9.62
CA ALA A 64 24.43 6.24 -9.07
C ALA A 64 24.34 7.38 -10.11
N ALA A 65 24.80 7.13 -11.34
CA ALA A 65 24.76 8.12 -12.43
C ALA A 65 23.35 8.37 -13.00
N VAL A 66 22.46 7.38 -12.91
CA VAL A 66 21.05 7.54 -13.28
C VAL A 66 20.30 8.24 -12.14
N ARG A 67 20.53 7.77 -10.91
CA ARG A 67 19.93 8.30 -9.69
C ARG A 67 20.21 9.78 -9.49
N SER A 68 21.42 10.25 -9.78
CA SER A 68 21.81 11.66 -9.65
C SER A 68 21.04 12.61 -10.58
N LYS A 69 20.46 12.12 -11.68
CA LYS A 69 19.61 12.92 -12.57
C LYS A 69 18.25 13.22 -11.95
N GLY A 70 17.81 12.38 -11.01
CA GLY A 70 16.54 12.52 -10.29
C GLY A 70 15.46 11.57 -10.77
N VAL A 71 14.33 11.64 -10.07
CA VAL A 71 13.17 10.76 -10.31
C VAL A 71 11.91 11.56 -10.60
N ILE A 72 10.95 10.92 -11.26
CA ILE A 72 9.62 11.46 -11.52
C ILE A 72 8.55 10.46 -11.08
N ALA A 73 7.43 10.93 -10.54
CA ALA A 73 6.29 10.08 -10.21
C ALA A 73 4.95 10.81 -10.40
N PHE A 74 3.89 10.04 -10.67
CA PHE A 74 2.52 10.52 -10.74
C PHE A 74 1.73 10.01 -9.54
N SER A 75 1.36 10.90 -8.64
CA SER A 75 0.46 10.61 -7.53
C SER A 75 0.14 11.89 -6.78
N SER A 76 -1.07 11.99 -6.25
CA SER A 76 -1.42 13.05 -5.30
C SER A 76 -1.39 12.58 -3.84
N GLY A 77 -1.01 11.33 -3.56
CA GLY A 77 -1.17 10.70 -2.24
C GLY A 77 0.09 10.02 -1.72
N ASN A 78 -0.09 8.84 -1.12
CA ASN A 78 0.95 8.12 -0.40
C ASN A 78 2.21 7.81 -1.23
N HIS A 79 2.05 7.51 -2.52
CA HIS A 79 3.18 7.23 -3.41
C HIS A 79 4.05 8.48 -3.64
N ALA A 80 3.44 9.64 -3.86
CA ALA A 80 4.16 10.90 -4.02
C ALA A 80 5.01 11.22 -2.79
N GLN A 81 4.43 11.10 -1.59
CA GLN A 81 5.14 11.35 -0.35
C GLN A 81 6.27 10.35 -0.12
N GLY A 82 6.03 9.06 -0.39
CA GLY A 82 7.04 8.01 -0.27
C GLY A 82 8.24 8.22 -1.19
N VAL A 83 8.01 8.57 -2.46
CA VAL A 83 9.07 8.85 -3.44
C VAL A 83 9.79 10.16 -3.13
N ALA A 84 9.07 11.23 -2.82
CA ALA A 84 9.66 12.53 -2.50
C ALA A 84 10.56 12.44 -1.25
N LEU A 85 10.10 11.76 -0.19
CA LEU A 85 10.90 11.56 1.01
C LEU A 85 12.14 10.69 0.73
N ALA A 86 12.00 9.61 -0.04
CA ALA A 86 13.15 8.80 -0.43
C ALA A 86 14.18 9.60 -1.24
N ALA A 87 13.74 10.38 -2.22
CA ALA A 87 14.61 11.24 -3.03
C ALA A 87 15.36 12.28 -2.18
N LYS A 88 14.64 12.94 -1.24
CA LYS A 88 15.23 13.87 -0.28
C LYS A 88 16.34 13.23 0.54
N LEU A 89 16.09 12.05 1.10
CA LEU A 89 17.07 11.33 1.93
C LEU A 89 18.28 10.82 1.13
N HIS A 90 18.13 10.64 -0.18
CA HIS A 90 19.23 10.33 -1.10
C HIS A 90 19.89 11.58 -1.71
N ASN A 91 19.46 12.79 -1.35
CA ASN A 91 19.93 14.06 -1.90
C ASN A 91 19.86 14.13 -3.43
N ILE A 92 18.75 13.66 -4.02
CA ILE A 92 18.51 13.74 -5.47
C ILE A 92 17.25 14.56 -5.78
N PRO A 93 17.15 15.15 -6.99
CA PRO A 93 15.94 15.82 -7.43
C PRO A 93 14.75 14.84 -7.53
N SER A 94 13.56 15.31 -7.20
CA SER A 94 12.30 14.59 -7.49
C SER A 94 11.26 15.53 -8.04
N VAL A 95 10.63 15.11 -9.14
CA VAL A 95 9.47 15.76 -9.75
C VAL A 95 8.22 14.94 -9.46
N ILE A 96 7.19 15.56 -8.91
CA ILE A 96 5.91 14.91 -8.64
C ILE A 96 4.82 15.60 -9.45
N ILE A 97 4.17 14.85 -10.33
CA ILE A 97 3.03 15.34 -11.10
C ILE A 97 1.77 15.09 -10.29
N MET A 98 1.08 16.18 -9.94
CA MET A 98 -0.14 16.20 -9.16
C MET A 98 -1.21 16.97 -9.94
N PRO A 99 -2.50 16.65 -9.81
CA PRO A 99 -3.52 17.47 -10.42
C PRO A 99 -3.65 18.81 -9.69
N SER A 100 -4.09 19.84 -10.40
CA SER A 100 -4.27 21.20 -9.86
C SER A 100 -5.36 21.28 -8.79
N ASP A 101 -6.32 20.33 -8.81
CA ASP A 101 -7.42 20.19 -7.86
C ASP A 101 -7.11 19.27 -6.66
N ALA A 102 -5.89 18.73 -6.54
CA ALA A 102 -5.51 17.93 -5.38
C ALA A 102 -5.64 18.74 -4.08
N PRO A 103 -6.01 18.10 -2.95
CA PRO A 103 -6.06 18.77 -1.66
C PRO A 103 -4.78 19.56 -1.39
N LYS A 104 -4.92 20.86 -1.04
CA LYS A 104 -3.80 21.79 -0.85
C LYS A 104 -2.76 21.26 0.14
N LEU A 105 -3.21 20.55 1.18
CA LEU A 105 -2.35 19.92 2.17
C LEU A 105 -1.45 18.83 1.55
N LYS A 106 -1.98 18.00 0.64
CA LYS A 106 -1.22 16.95 -0.06
C LYS A 106 -0.13 17.58 -0.96
N ILE A 107 -0.44 18.70 -1.63
CA ILE A 107 0.54 19.46 -2.42
C ILE A 107 1.63 20.06 -1.51
N ALA A 108 1.23 20.70 -0.41
CA ALA A 108 2.15 21.33 0.53
C ALA A 108 3.10 20.31 1.18
N ASN A 109 2.59 19.16 1.62
CA ASN A 109 3.40 18.09 2.21
C ASN A 109 4.43 17.54 1.21
N THR A 110 4.02 17.36 -0.04
CA THR A 110 4.94 16.91 -1.11
C THR A 110 6.06 17.93 -1.35
N ARG A 111 5.74 19.23 -1.39
CA ARG A 111 6.75 20.31 -1.49
C ARG A 111 7.65 20.38 -0.26
N ALA A 112 7.13 20.11 0.95
CA ALA A 112 7.92 20.08 2.19
C ALA A 112 8.97 18.95 2.21
N PHE A 113 8.76 17.91 1.41
CA PHE A 113 9.79 16.90 1.13
C PHE A 113 10.80 17.33 0.06
N GLY A 114 10.77 18.57 -0.42
CA GLY A 114 11.75 19.09 -1.39
C GLY A 114 11.48 18.70 -2.84
N ALA A 115 10.29 18.15 -3.14
CA ALA A 115 9.91 17.82 -4.50
C ALA A 115 9.47 19.05 -5.30
N GLU A 116 9.86 19.10 -6.57
CA GLU A 116 9.24 19.96 -7.58
C GLU A 116 7.85 19.39 -7.90
N VAL A 117 6.79 20.10 -7.49
CA VAL A 117 5.42 19.70 -7.82
C VAL A 117 4.98 20.37 -9.11
N VAL A 118 4.74 19.57 -10.13
CA VAL A 118 4.17 19.99 -11.43
C VAL A 118 2.67 19.73 -11.38
N LEU A 119 1.88 20.80 -11.51
CA LEU A 119 0.43 20.71 -11.52
C LEU A 119 -0.10 20.52 -12.95
N TYR A 120 -1.16 19.71 -13.10
CA TYR A 120 -1.86 19.53 -14.39
C TYR A 120 -3.38 19.57 -14.22
N ASP A 121 -4.10 19.95 -15.27
CA ASP A 121 -5.55 19.87 -15.38
C ASP A 121 -5.99 18.47 -15.80
N ARG A 122 -6.68 17.75 -14.91
CA ARG A 122 -7.17 16.38 -15.16
C ARG A 122 -8.16 16.28 -16.31
N VAL A 123 -8.81 17.37 -16.70
CA VAL A 123 -9.82 17.39 -17.75
C VAL A 123 -9.18 17.58 -19.12
N ASN A 124 -8.16 18.43 -19.20
CA ASN A 124 -7.61 18.91 -20.47
C ASN A 124 -6.19 18.42 -20.76
N GLU A 125 -5.49 17.84 -19.79
CA GLU A 125 -4.09 17.42 -19.93
C GLU A 125 -3.90 15.94 -19.57
N ASP A 126 -2.96 15.30 -20.25
CA ASP A 126 -2.52 13.94 -19.95
C ASP A 126 -1.24 13.96 -19.09
N ARG A 127 -1.37 13.48 -17.84
CA ARG A 127 -0.24 13.37 -16.91
C ARG A 127 0.88 12.45 -17.41
N ASP A 128 0.53 11.41 -18.17
CA ASP A 128 1.48 10.42 -18.67
C ASP A 128 2.29 11.04 -19.81
N GLU A 129 1.67 11.85 -20.68
CA GLU A 129 2.37 12.66 -21.68
C GLU A 129 3.29 13.71 -21.04
N ILE A 130 2.80 14.45 -20.04
CA ILE A 130 3.60 15.44 -19.30
C ILE A 130 4.83 14.78 -18.67
N GLY A 131 4.67 13.63 -18.02
CA GLY A 131 5.80 12.95 -17.41
C GLY A 131 6.74 12.30 -18.40
N ALA A 132 6.23 11.75 -19.51
CA ALA A 132 7.09 11.22 -20.57
C ALA A 132 7.98 12.33 -21.15
N ARG A 133 7.40 13.51 -21.40
CA ARG A 133 8.14 14.69 -21.86
C ARG A 133 9.20 15.14 -20.85
N LEU A 134 8.82 15.37 -19.59
CA LEU A 134 9.76 15.81 -18.55
C LEU A 134 10.86 14.78 -18.27
N SER A 135 10.50 13.49 -18.30
CA SER A 135 11.44 12.37 -18.18
C SER A 135 12.49 12.40 -19.28
N ALA A 136 12.07 12.56 -20.54
CA ALA A 136 12.97 12.61 -21.69
C ALA A 136 13.86 13.87 -21.69
N GLU A 137 13.29 15.04 -21.43
CA GLU A 137 14.02 16.33 -21.42
C GLU A 137 15.09 16.40 -20.33
N ARG A 138 14.81 15.85 -19.14
CA ARG A 138 15.65 16.00 -17.94
C ARG A 138 16.39 14.72 -17.55
N GLY A 139 16.12 13.60 -18.22
CA GLY A 139 16.68 12.29 -17.89
C GLY A 139 16.20 11.73 -16.55
N LEU A 140 14.97 12.04 -16.15
CA LEU A 140 14.39 11.58 -14.87
C LEU A 140 13.93 10.12 -14.99
N THR A 141 14.05 9.37 -13.90
CA THR A 141 13.53 7.99 -13.89
C THR A 141 12.11 7.94 -13.34
N LEU A 142 11.17 7.41 -14.11
CA LEU A 142 9.80 7.23 -13.66
C LEU A 142 9.69 6.11 -12.62
N ILE A 143 9.19 6.44 -11.43
CA ILE A 143 8.84 5.47 -10.38
C ILE A 143 7.33 5.29 -10.35
N LYS A 144 6.85 4.15 -10.86
CA LYS A 144 5.42 3.80 -10.87
C LYS A 144 4.90 3.44 -9.47
N PRO A 145 3.61 3.64 -9.17
CA PRO A 145 3.07 3.42 -7.83
C PRO A 145 2.95 1.96 -7.39
N PHE A 146 2.91 1.00 -8.32
CA PHE A 146 2.74 -0.42 -8.01
C PHE A 146 3.27 -1.37 -9.09
N ASP A 147 3.08 -1.06 -10.38
CA ASP A 147 3.44 -1.96 -11.49
C ASP A 147 4.90 -1.80 -11.91
N GLU A 148 5.81 -1.98 -10.94
CA GLU A 148 7.25 -1.79 -11.10
C GLU A 148 8.04 -2.72 -10.16
N PRO A 149 8.96 -3.58 -10.67
CA PRO A 149 9.66 -4.57 -9.85
C PRO A 149 10.39 -4.02 -8.62
N LEU A 150 11.09 -2.89 -8.71
CA LEU A 150 11.79 -2.35 -7.54
C LEU A 150 10.84 -1.81 -6.48
N VAL A 151 9.68 -1.30 -6.90
CA VAL A 151 8.62 -0.84 -5.99
C VAL A 151 8.01 -2.05 -5.29
N ILE A 152 7.61 -3.08 -6.03
CA ILE A 152 7.11 -4.36 -5.49
C ILE A 152 8.10 -4.96 -4.49
N ALA A 153 9.39 -4.98 -4.85
CA ALA A 153 10.45 -5.50 -4.00
C ALA A 153 10.55 -4.76 -2.66
N GLY A 154 10.45 -3.43 -2.67
CA GLY A 154 10.40 -2.63 -1.46
C GLY A 154 9.19 -2.96 -0.61
N GLN A 155 8.00 -3.05 -1.22
CA GLN A 155 6.77 -3.36 -0.47
C GLN A 155 6.80 -4.77 0.13
N GLY A 156 7.43 -5.73 -0.55
CA GLY A 156 7.58 -7.09 -0.08
C GLY A 156 8.40 -7.22 1.20
N THR A 157 9.19 -6.22 1.57
CA THR A 157 9.88 -6.21 2.87
C THR A 157 8.91 -6.21 4.04
N THR A 158 7.68 -5.70 3.86
CA THR A 158 6.59 -5.85 4.84
C THR A 158 6.28 -7.33 5.09
N GLY A 159 6.28 -8.17 4.05
CA GLY A 159 6.02 -9.62 4.17
C GLY A 159 7.14 -10.35 4.92
N LEU A 160 8.40 -9.96 4.68
CA LEU A 160 9.52 -10.50 5.45
C LEU A 160 9.42 -10.13 6.94
N GLU A 161 9.01 -8.91 7.26
CA GLU A 161 8.80 -8.51 8.65
C GLU A 161 7.61 -9.22 9.29
N ILE A 162 6.51 -9.42 8.55
CA ILE A 162 5.36 -10.22 9.02
C ILE A 162 5.81 -11.64 9.37
N SER A 163 6.58 -12.29 8.49
CA SER A 163 7.11 -13.64 8.71
C SER A 163 7.89 -13.75 10.02
N GLU A 164 8.84 -12.83 10.25
CA GLU A 164 9.68 -12.84 11.45
C GLU A 164 8.90 -12.52 12.72
N GLN A 165 8.04 -11.51 12.67
CA GLN A 165 7.23 -11.11 13.84
C GLN A 165 6.19 -12.18 14.18
N ALA A 166 5.67 -12.90 13.19
CA ALA A 166 4.75 -14.01 13.44
C ALA A 166 5.49 -15.22 14.04
N GLU A 167 6.71 -15.50 13.60
CA GLU A 167 7.56 -16.53 14.21
C GLU A 167 7.90 -16.19 15.67
N GLU A 168 8.23 -14.93 15.98
CA GLU A 168 8.42 -14.41 17.35
C GLU A 168 7.17 -14.67 18.24
N GLU A 169 5.99 -14.71 17.64
CA GLU A 169 4.68 -14.94 18.29
C GLU A 169 4.24 -16.42 18.29
N GLY A 170 5.08 -17.33 17.79
CA GLY A 170 4.80 -18.76 17.68
C GLY A 170 3.75 -19.12 16.63
N VAL A 171 3.53 -18.27 15.62
CA VAL A 171 2.55 -18.46 14.55
C VAL A 171 3.22 -19.05 13.32
N THR A 172 2.83 -20.26 12.93
CA THR A 172 3.38 -20.96 11.76
C THR A 172 2.45 -20.94 10.54
N SER A 173 1.19 -20.54 10.72
CA SER A 173 0.20 -20.42 9.65
C SER A 173 -0.79 -19.30 9.94
N ALA A 174 -1.12 -18.50 8.92
CA ALA A 174 -2.12 -17.44 9.02
C ALA A 174 -2.67 -17.06 7.64
N GLU A 175 -3.87 -16.49 7.59
CA GLU A 175 -4.26 -15.66 6.44
C GLU A 175 -3.78 -14.22 6.64
N VAL A 176 -3.10 -13.68 5.63
CA VAL A 176 -2.56 -12.32 5.64
C VAL A 176 -3.43 -11.44 4.75
N LEU A 177 -4.27 -10.63 5.39
CA LEU A 177 -5.20 -9.73 4.71
C LEU A 177 -4.48 -8.44 4.35
N VAL A 178 -4.51 -8.05 3.08
CA VAL A 178 -3.73 -6.92 2.57
C VAL A 178 -4.60 -5.99 1.72
N PRO A 179 -4.64 -4.68 2.02
CA PRO A 179 -5.31 -3.71 1.15
C PRO A 179 -4.77 -3.77 -0.28
N CYS A 180 -5.65 -3.91 -1.25
CA CYS A 180 -5.28 -4.06 -2.65
C CYS A 180 -5.90 -2.93 -3.48
N GLY A 181 -5.06 -2.20 -4.20
CA GLY A 181 -5.46 -1.46 -5.40
C GLY A 181 -4.77 -2.13 -6.58
N GLY A 182 -3.78 -1.46 -7.18
CA GLY A 182 -2.96 -2.05 -8.26
C GLY A 182 -2.08 -3.26 -7.88
N GLY A 183 -2.15 -3.77 -6.65
CA GLY A 183 -1.52 -5.03 -6.22
C GLY A 183 -0.03 -4.98 -5.87
N GLY A 184 0.60 -3.80 -5.81
CA GLY A 184 2.05 -3.71 -5.54
C GLY A 184 2.47 -4.15 -4.13
N LEU A 185 1.68 -3.80 -3.11
CA LEU A 185 1.89 -4.26 -1.73
C LEU A 185 1.59 -5.76 -1.60
N THR A 186 0.39 -6.14 -2.04
CA THR A 186 -0.13 -7.52 -1.98
C THR A 186 0.78 -8.50 -2.68
N SER A 187 1.26 -8.18 -3.89
CA SER A 187 2.15 -9.08 -4.65
C SER A 187 3.54 -9.18 -4.03
N GLY A 188 4.07 -8.07 -3.50
CA GLY A 188 5.33 -8.06 -2.76
C GLY A 188 5.27 -8.92 -1.49
N ILE A 189 4.21 -8.78 -0.69
CA ILE A 189 4.00 -9.58 0.51
C ILE A 189 3.85 -11.06 0.13
N ALA A 190 3.08 -11.38 -0.90
CA ALA A 190 2.88 -12.75 -1.36
C ALA A 190 4.20 -13.42 -1.76
N LEU A 191 5.07 -12.74 -2.53
CA LEU A 191 6.39 -13.25 -2.89
C LEU A 191 7.30 -13.46 -1.68
N ALA A 192 7.26 -12.56 -0.69
CA ALA A 192 8.05 -12.71 0.51
C ALA A 192 7.62 -13.94 1.33
N LEU A 193 6.32 -14.08 1.56
CA LEU A 193 5.75 -15.17 2.36
C LEU A 193 5.88 -16.53 1.68
N GLU A 194 5.78 -16.60 0.34
CA GLU A 194 6.06 -17.83 -0.42
C GLU A 194 7.42 -18.45 -0.03
N ALA A 195 8.43 -17.60 0.17
CA ALA A 195 9.78 -18.05 0.50
C ALA A 195 10.02 -18.21 2.01
N SER A 196 9.50 -17.29 2.83
CA SER A 196 9.87 -17.22 4.26
C SER A 196 8.85 -17.84 5.21
N ALA A 197 7.59 -18.01 4.78
CA ALA A 197 6.50 -18.49 5.63
C ALA A 197 5.42 -19.22 4.79
N PRO A 198 5.72 -20.42 4.26
CA PRO A 198 4.84 -21.13 3.32
C PRO A 198 3.48 -21.54 3.93
N GLY A 199 3.34 -21.53 5.25
CA GLY A 199 2.04 -21.72 5.94
C GLY A 199 1.14 -20.49 5.90
N PHE A 200 1.59 -19.37 5.32
CA PHE A 200 0.85 -18.11 5.26
C PHE A 200 0.26 -17.91 3.88
N ARG A 201 -0.99 -17.46 3.82
CA ARG A 201 -1.69 -17.20 2.56
C ARG A 201 -2.17 -15.76 2.49
N VAL A 202 -1.77 -15.05 1.45
CA VAL A 202 -2.21 -13.66 1.23
C VAL A 202 -3.64 -13.63 0.69
N ARG A 203 -4.48 -12.77 1.24
CA ARG A 203 -5.84 -12.48 0.77
C ARG A 203 -5.94 -10.98 0.44
N PRO A 204 -6.19 -10.59 -0.82
CA PRO A 204 -6.41 -9.19 -1.17
C PRO A 204 -7.72 -8.68 -0.55
N CYS A 205 -7.71 -7.45 -0.04
CA CYS A 205 -8.91 -6.78 0.48
C CYS A 205 -9.17 -5.50 -0.30
N GLU A 206 -10.39 -5.35 -0.83
CA GLU A 206 -10.78 -4.27 -1.73
C GLU A 206 -12.10 -3.62 -1.28
N PRO A 207 -12.34 -2.34 -1.60
CA PRO A 207 -13.63 -1.73 -1.37
C PRO A 207 -14.67 -2.26 -2.38
N LYS A 208 -15.92 -2.34 -1.94
CA LYS A 208 -17.07 -2.66 -2.80
C LYS A 208 -17.09 -1.73 -4.02
N ASP A 209 -17.45 -2.31 -5.17
CA ASP A 209 -17.48 -1.67 -6.49
C ASP A 209 -16.09 -1.29 -7.07
N PHE A 210 -15.02 -1.53 -6.32
CA PHE A 210 -13.62 -1.38 -6.71
C PHE A 210 -12.81 -2.65 -6.44
N ASP A 211 -13.45 -3.80 -6.66
CA ASP A 211 -12.96 -5.16 -6.39
C ASP A 211 -12.31 -5.82 -7.62
N ASP A 212 -11.60 -5.03 -8.43
CA ASP A 212 -11.00 -5.48 -9.69
C ASP A 212 -10.04 -6.65 -9.51
N THR A 213 -9.21 -6.67 -8.46
CA THR A 213 -8.30 -7.78 -8.20
C THR A 213 -9.07 -9.05 -7.82
N THR A 214 -10.09 -8.93 -6.98
CA THR A 214 -10.94 -10.03 -6.53
C THR A 214 -11.64 -10.68 -7.73
N ARG A 215 -12.27 -9.86 -8.60
CA ARG A 215 -12.89 -10.34 -9.84
C ARG A 215 -11.85 -10.92 -10.80
N SER A 216 -10.66 -10.33 -10.88
CA SER A 216 -9.58 -10.84 -11.74
C SER A 216 -9.05 -12.19 -11.29
N LEU A 217 -8.94 -12.42 -9.98
CA LEU A 217 -8.53 -13.71 -9.42
C LEU A 217 -9.59 -14.78 -9.70
N ALA A 218 -10.88 -14.43 -9.54
CA ALA A 218 -11.99 -15.34 -9.82
C ALA A 218 -12.10 -15.71 -11.31
N SER A 219 -11.96 -14.73 -12.22
CA SER A 219 -12.06 -14.96 -13.67
C SER A 219 -10.76 -15.46 -14.32
N GLY A 220 -9.63 -15.30 -13.64
CA GLY A 220 -8.31 -15.67 -14.13
C GLY A 220 -7.72 -14.71 -15.17
N LYS A 221 -8.37 -13.58 -15.46
CA LYS A 221 -7.93 -12.52 -16.37
C LYS A 221 -8.07 -11.15 -15.70
N ILE A 222 -7.36 -10.14 -16.18
CA ILE A 222 -7.49 -8.77 -15.64
C ILE A 222 -8.89 -8.24 -15.95
N GLU A 223 -9.63 -7.92 -14.90
CA GLU A 223 -10.91 -7.22 -14.92
C GLU A 223 -10.70 -5.73 -14.62
N ARG A 224 -11.64 -4.89 -15.05
CA ARG A 224 -11.60 -3.43 -14.83
C ARG A 224 -12.80 -2.96 -14.02
N ASN A 225 -12.60 -1.95 -13.20
CA ASN A 225 -13.70 -1.21 -12.55
C ASN A 225 -14.39 -0.31 -13.57
N THR A 226 -15.71 -0.17 -13.42
CA THR A 226 -16.54 0.67 -14.28
C THR A 226 -16.49 2.14 -13.87
N SER A 227 -16.18 2.41 -12.60
CA SER A 227 -15.96 3.74 -12.04
C SER A 227 -14.51 3.96 -11.66
N VAL A 228 -14.10 5.22 -11.58
CA VAL A 228 -12.78 5.68 -11.11
C VAL A 228 -12.88 6.56 -9.85
N SER A 229 -14.08 6.72 -9.30
CA SER A 229 -14.38 7.52 -8.11
C SER A 229 -15.67 7.06 -7.44
N GLY A 230 -15.84 7.33 -6.15
CA GLY A 230 -17.10 7.07 -5.44
C GLY A 230 -16.95 6.29 -4.13
N SER A 231 -15.74 5.79 -3.84
CA SER A 231 -15.39 5.25 -2.52
C SER A 231 -14.53 6.25 -1.74
N ILE A 232 -14.67 6.24 -0.41
CA ILE A 232 -13.78 6.98 0.51
C ILE A 232 -12.37 6.36 0.58
N CYS A 233 -12.17 5.16 0.04
CA CYS A 233 -10.90 4.43 0.02
C CYS A 233 -9.95 4.93 -1.09
N ASP A 234 -9.72 6.25 -1.17
CA ASP A 234 -9.01 6.93 -2.26
C ASP A 234 -7.63 6.33 -2.60
N ALA A 235 -6.92 5.79 -1.60
CA ALA A 235 -5.60 5.20 -1.75
C ALA A 235 -5.56 3.90 -2.58
N ILE A 236 -6.69 3.21 -2.73
CA ILE A 236 -6.78 1.89 -3.38
C ILE A 236 -7.86 1.81 -4.46
N VAL A 237 -8.50 2.93 -4.82
CA VAL A 237 -9.36 3.02 -6.00
C VAL A 237 -8.48 3.02 -7.26
N THR A 238 -8.31 1.85 -7.88
CA THR A 238 -7.59 1.67 -9.15
C THR A 238 -8.51 1.20 -10.27
N PRO A 239 -8.17 1.46 -11.55
CA PRO A 239 -8.99 0.96 -12.66
C PRO A 239 -8.92 -0.55 -12.84
N GLN A 240 -7.76 -1.17 -12.53
CA GLN A 240 -7.46 -2.58 -12.69
C GLN A 240 -6.15 -2.93 -11.96
N PRO A 241 -5.85 -4.23 -11.72
CA PRO A 241 -4.54 -4.64 -11.23
C PRO A 241 -3.44 -4.39 -12.28
N GLY A 242 -2.19 -4.34 -11.79
CA GLY A 242 -1.00 -4.19 -12.63
C GLY A 242 -0.68 -5.44 -13.46
N ASN A 243 0.04 -5.24 -14.56
CA ASN A 243 0.43 -6.33 -15.46
C ASN A 243 1.51 -7.23 -14.87
N ILE A 244 2.32 -6.71 -13.96
CA ILE A 244 3.35 -7.45 -13.21
C ILE A 244 2.73 -8.03 -11.94
N THR A 245 1.85 -7.29 -11.28
CA THR A 245 1.27 -7.69 -9.99
C THR A 245 0.25 -8.81 -10.13
N PHE A 246 -0.60 -8.78 -11.16
CA PHE A 246 -1.66 -9.78 -11.33
C PHE A 246 -1.14 -11.21 -11.53
N PRO A 247 -0.15 -11.49 -12.41
CA PRO A 247 0.38 -12.86 -12.55
C PRO A 247 0.97 -13.42 -11.26
N ILE A 248 1.56 -12.57 -10.41
CA ILE A 248 2.07 -12.97 -9.10
C ILE A 248 0.90 -13.34 -8.18
N LEU A 249 -0.12 -12.47 -8.09
CA LEU A 249 -1.28 -12.70 -7.25
C LEU A 249 -2.10 -13.91 -7.68
N LYS A 250 -2.31 -14.10 -8.98
CA LYS A 250 -2.98 -15.29 -9.54
C LYS A 250 -2.31 -16.60 -9.11
N ARG A 251 -0.98 -16.58 -8.92
CA ARG A 251 -0.21 -17.75 -8.50
C ARG A 251 -0.21 -17.96 -6.99
N LEU A 252 -0.20 -16.87 -6.21
CA LEU A 252 0.14 -16.92 -4.77
C LEU A 252 -0.97 -16.50 -3.81
N ALA A 253 -1.94 -15.71 -4.27
CA ALA A 253 -3.00 -15.21 -3.42
C ALA A 253 -4.17 -16.21 -3.31
N GLY A 254 -4.89 -16.15 -2.19
CA GLY A 254 -6.23 -16.69 -2.09
C GLY A 254 -7.29 -15.75 -2.66
N ALA A 255 -8.56 -16.13 -2.51
CA ALA A 255 -9.68 -15.32 -2.97
C ALA A 255 -9.66 -13.92 -2.32
N GLY A 256 -10.07 -12.89 -3.05
CA GLY A 256 -10.21 -11.56 -2.46
C GLY A 256 -11.37 -11.48 -1.47
N ILE A 257 -11.35 -10.47 -0.60
CA ILE A 257 -12.44 -10.13 0.32
C ILE A 257 -12.85 -8.69 0.03
N VAL A 258 -14.14 -8.47 -0.16
CA VAL A 258 -14.70 -7.16 -0.51
C VAL A 258 -15.41 -6.58 0.71
N VAL A 259 -15.05 -5.36 1.08
CA VAL A 259 -15.64 -4.65 2.23
C VAL A 259 -16.31 -3.37 1.79
N THR A 260 -17.30 -2.92 2.56
CA THR A 260 -17.98 -1.65 2.33
C THR A 260 -17.18 -0.47 2.91
N ASP A 261 -17.44 0.74 2.40
CA ASP A 261 -16.90 1.98 2.97
C ASP A 261 -17.30 2.15 4.45
N GLU A 262 -18.50 1.70 4.83
CA GLU A 262 -18.98 1.75 6.21
C GLU A 262 -18.18 0.84 7.14
N GLU A 263 -17.87 -0.38 6.70
CA GLU A 263 -16.98 -1.30 7.42
C GLU A 263 -15.56 -0.73 7.54
N ALA A 264 -15.06 -0.05 6.51
CA ALA A 264 -13.76 0.64 6.56
C ALA A 264 -13.75 1.75 7.62
N LEU A 265 -14.80 2.60 7.69
CA LEU A 265 -14.95 3.62 8.74
C LEU A 265 -15.01 2.99 10.14
N HIS A 266 -15.77 1.90 10.30
CA HIS A 266 -15.86 1.21 11.58
C HIS A 266 -14.50 0.63 12.01
N ALA A 267 -13.75 0.03 11.08
CA ALA A 267 -12.41 -0.46 11.35
C ALA A 267 -11.43 0.67 11.70
N MET A 268 -11.56 1.86 11.11
CA MET A 268 -10.77 3.03 11.49
C MET A 268 -11.03 3.45 12.94
N ALA A 269 -12.30 3.52 13.35
CA ALA A 269 -12.66 3.86 14.73
C ALA A 269 -12.14 2.82 15.73
N LEU A 270 -12.22 1.53 15.39
CA LEU A 270 -11.66 0.44 16.22
C LEU A 270 -10.13 0.48 16.28
N ALA A 271 -9.43 0.78 15.18
CA ALA A 271 -7.98 0.96 15.19
C ALA A 271 -7.58 2.12 16.12
N PHE A 272 -8.29 3.24 16.07
CA PHE A 272 -8.05 4.36 16.96
C PHE A 272 -8.35 4.03 18.43
N THR A 273 -9.53 3.49 18.73
CA THR A 273 -9.97 3.25 20.10
C THR A 273 -9.26 2.07 20.76
N ARG A 274 -8.89 1.02 20.01
CA ARG A 274 -8.32 -0.23 20.55
C ARG A 274 -6.81 -0.38 20.36
N LEU A 275 -6.22 0.23 19.33
CA LEU A 275 -4.78 0.14 19.04
C LEU A 275 -4.05 1.48 19.16
N LYS A 276 -4.78 2.60 19.32
CA LYS A 276 -4.23 3.96 19.44
C LYS A 276 -3.43 4.39 18.21
N ILE A 277 -3.82 3.90 17.04
CA ILE A 277 -3.24 4.28 15.74
C ILE A 277 -4.30 4.96 14.86
N VAL A 278 -3.85 5.88 14.01
CA VAL A 278 -4.68 6.49 12.97
C VAL A 278 -4.47 5.73 11.66
N VAL A 279 -5.56 5.36 10.99
CA VAL A 279 -5.56 4.62 9.73
C VAL A 279 -6.48 5.34 8.74
N GLU A 280 -6.08 5.41 7.47
CA GLU A 280 -6.92 5.96 6.40
C GLU A 280 -7.91 4.91 5.88
N PRO A 281 -9.01 5.29 5.19
CA PRO A 281 -10.06 4.33 4.80
C PRO A 281 -9.52 3.15 3.97
N GLY A 282 -8.76 3.43 2.91
CA GLY A 282 -8.10 2.39 2.11
C GLY A 282 -7.03 1.60 2.87
N GLY A 283 -6.47 2.18 3.95
CA GLY A 283 -5.59 1.48 4.86
C GLY A 283 -6.31 0.52 5.81
N ALA A 284 -7.60 0.72 6.05
CA ALA A 284 -8.37 -0.03 7.02
C ALA A 284 -9.11 -1.26 6.43
N VAL A 285 -9.21 -1.39 5.11
CA VAL A 285 -10.03 -2.44 4.47
C VAL A 285 -9.63 -3.88 4.86
N ALA A 286 -8.34 -4.14 5.09
CA ALA A 286 -7.90 -5.46 5.56
C ALA A 286 -8.25 -5.71 7.03
N LEU A 287 -8.25 -4.66 7.86
CA LEU A 287 -8.72 -4.77 9.24
C LEU A 287 -10.24 -4.96 9.27
N ALA A 288 -10.99 -4.25 8.42
CA ALA A 288 -12.43 -4.45 8.26
C ALA A 288 -12.77 -5.89 7.84
N ALA A 289 -12.04 -6.44 6.87
CA ALA A 289 -12.19 -7.83 6.45
C ALA A 289 -11.93 -8.80 7.61
N ALA A 290 -10.87 -8.58 8.40
CA ALA A 290 -10.57 -9.42 9.56
C ALA A 290 -11.64 -9.39 10.65
N LEU A 291 -12.30 -8.24 10.84
CA LEU A 291 -13.26 -8.03 11.92
C LEU A 291 -14.68 -8.44 11.54
N PHE A 292 -15.08 -8.29 10.28
CA PHE A 292 -16.49 -8.37 9.88
C PHE A 292 -16.79 -9.46 8.85
N HIS A 293 -15.77 -10.13 8.30
CA HIS A 293 -15.93 -11.15 7.26
C HIS A 293 -15.39 -12.53 7.71
N GLY A 294 -15.62 -12.90 8.97
CA GLY A 294 -15.12 -14.14 9.58
C GLY A 294 -15.50 -15.42 8.81
N ASP A 295 -16.67 -15.44 8.17
CA ASP A 295 -17.14 -16.59 7.37
C ASP A 295 -16.33 -16.81 6.09
N ALA A 296 -15.60 -15.80 5.61
CA ALA A 296 -14.71 -15.90 4.45
C ALA A 296 -13.28 -16.36 4.81
N LEU A 297 -13.00 -16.52 6.12
CA LEU A 297 -11.68 -16.79 6.68
C LEU A 297 -11.58 -18.22 7.23
N GLU A 298 -10.57 -18.93 6.78
CA GLU A 298 -10.34 -20.35 7.08
C GLU A 298 -9.34 -20.55 8.23
N SER A 299 -8.47 -19.57 8.51
CA SER A 299 -7.41 -19.71 9.51
C SER A 299 -7.80 -19.17 10.89
N ASP A 300 -7.40 -19.87 11.95
CA ASP A 300 -7.54 -19.42 13.35
C ASP A 300 -6.69 -18.18 13.68
N THR A 301 -5.69 -17.87 12.86
CA THR A 301 -4.84 -16.69 13.02
C THR A 301 -4.84 -15.83 11.76
N ILE A 302 -5.06 -14.53 11.95
CA ILE A 302 -5.13 -13.54 10.89
C ILE A 302 -4.08 -12.45 11.14
N VAL A 303 -3.44 -12.01 10.06
CA VAL A 303 -2.62 -10.78 10.05
C VAL A 303 -3.27 -9.78 9.11
N ALA A 304 -3.83 -8.70 9.64
CA ALA A 304 -4.35 -7.59 8.85
C ALA A 304 -3.31 -6.48 8.68
N VAL A 305 -3.06 -6.03 7.45
CA VAL A 305 -2.14 -4.92 7.19
C VAL A 305 -2.90 -3.59 7.19
N THR A 306 -2.58 -2.68 8.12
CA THR A 306 -3.06 -1.30 8.07
C THR A 306 -2.08 -0.44 7.28
N SER A 307 -2.35 -0.26 5.98
CA SER A 307 -1.33 0.14 4.99
C SER A 307 -0.90 1.62 5.06
N GLY A 308 -1.78 2.50 5.53
CA GLY A 308 -1.54 3.95 5.58
C GLY A 308 -2.43 4.66 6.61
N GLY A 309 -2.02 5.86 7.01
CA GLY A 309 -2.70 6.70 8.00
C GLY A 309 -2.90 8.15 7.55
N ASN A 310 -2.73 8.46 6.27
CA ASN A 310 -2.80 9.83 5.74
C ASN A 310 -4.25 10.19 5.39
N VAL A 311 -5.06 10.36 6.43
CA VAL A 311 -6.50 10.63 6.34
C VAL A 311 -6.82 12.13 6.46
N ASP A 312 -7.81 12.59 5.71
CA ASP A 312 -8.38 13.94 5.89
C ASP A 312 -9.16 14.03 7.21
N ALA A 313 -9.02 15.14 7.94
CA ALA A 313 -9.58 15.29 9.27
C ALA A 313 -11.10 15.07 9.33
N ASP A 314 -11.84 15.54 8.32
CA ASP A 314 -13.30 15.40 8.25
C ASP A 314 -13.73 13.92 8.07
N ILE A 315 -12.98 13.15 7.28
CA ILE A 315 -13.24 11.71 7.12
C ILE A 315 -12.93 10.96 8.41
N PHE A 316 -11.85 11.33 9.09
CA PHE A 316 -11.50 10.71 10.36
C PHE A 316 -12.52 11.05 11.46
N ALA A 317 -12.96 12.31 11.54
CA ALA A 317 -14.04 12.73 12.43
C ALA A 317 -15.33 11.97 12.14
N MET A 318 -15.71 11.81 10.87
CA MET A 318 -16.88 11.02 10.47
C MET A 318 -16.80 9.58 10.96
N ALA A 319 -15.63 8.93 10.89
CA ALA A 319 -15.46 7.57 11.42
C ALA A 319 -15.73 7.52 12.93
N LEU A 320 -15.19 8.48 13.69
CA LEU A 320 -15.35 8.55 15.14
C LEU A 320 -16.76 8.94 15.58
N GLU A 321 -17.44 9.84 14.85
CA GLU A 321 -18.81 10.23 15.17
C GLU A 321 -19.80 9.07 14.97
N ARG A 322 -19.52 8.20 13.99
CA ARG A 322 -20.40 7.06 13.68
C ARG A 322 -20.10 5.82 14.54
N PHE A 323 -18.84 5.58 14.88
CA PHE A 323 -18.39 4.31 15.46
C PHE A 323 -17.42 4.42 16.65
N GLY A 324 -17.09 5.64 17.08
CA GLY A 324 -16.11 5.93 18.14
C GLY A 324 -16.65 5.85 19.57
#